data_AF-A0A842N0H2-F1
#
_entry.id   AF-A0A842N0H2-F1
#
_cell.length_a   1.000
_cell.length_b   1.000
_cell.length_c   1.000
_cell.angle_alpha   90.00
_cell.angle_beta   90.00
_cell.angle_gamma   90.00
#
_symmetry.space_group_name_H-M   'P 1'
#
loop_
_entity.id
_entity.type
_entity.pdbx_description
1 polymer ?
#
loop_
_entity_poly.entity_id
_entity_poly.type
_entity_poly.pdbx_seq_one_letter_code
_entity_poly.pdbx_strand_id
1 'polypeptide(L)'
;MGYSNTGKKYSYFIIAVIACIIIISLPMLYGHFFHSGHLLYVAIHESGFILASFLTVMTMITYKKTKIRRMLFSSAGFGILAFGQGEIMYQQMNNNVADELTSSGEVLEYCIVAMMILFAVGIFYRR
;
A
#
# COMPACT_ATOMS: atom_id res chain seq x y z
N MET A 1 -34.96 -15.51 -3.92
CA MET A 1 -33.55 -15.95 -3.85
C MET A 1 -32.72 -15.00 -4.74
N GLY A 2 -32.32 -13.84 -4.20
CA GLY A 2 -31.62 -12.80 -4.97
C GLY A 2 -30.11 -12.94 -4.86
N TYR A 3 -29.48 -13.58 -5.84
CA TYR A 3 -28.02 -13.75 -5.89
C TYR A 3 -27.31 -12.40 -6.11
N SER A 4 -26.76 -11.85 -5.03
CA SER A 4 -25.47 -11.15 -4.94
C SER A 4 -25.00 -10.38 -6.19
N ASN A 5 -25.65 -9.25 -6.51
CA ASN A 5 -25.08 -8.27 -7.45
C ASN A 5 -24.04 -7.35 -6.76
N THR A 6 -24.05 -7.30 -5.44
CA THR A 6 -23.09 -6.52 -4.63
C THR A 6 -21.71 -7.18 -4.58
N GLY A 7 -21.62 -8.51 -4.47
CA GLY A 7 -20.34 -9.24 -4.41
C GLY A 7 -19.46 -9.03 -5.65
N LYS A 8 -20.08 -9.06 -6.85
CA LYS A 8 -19.37 -8.86 -8.12
C LYS A 8 -18.80 -7.44 -8.25
N LYS A 9 -19.55 -6.41 -7.83
CA LYS A 9 -19.11 -5.00 -7.90
C LYS A 9 -17.86 -4.73 -7.06
N TYR A 10 -17.77 -5.28 -5.84
CA TYR A 10 -16.56 -5.15 -5.01
C TYR A 10 -15.39 -5.97 -5.56
N SER A 11 -15.65 -7.10 -6.21
CA SER A 11 -14.62 -7.90 -6.87
C SER A 11 -13.97 -7.17 -8.04
N TYR A 12 -14.76 -6.55 -8.93
CA TYR A 12 -14.21 -5.71 -10.00
C TYR A 12 -13.45 -4.50 -9.47
N PHE A 13 -13.91 -3.90 -8.36
CA PHE A 13 -13.21 -2.79 -7.72
C PHE A 13 -11.85 -3.20 -7.16
N ILE A 14 -11.76 -4.34 -6.47
CA ILE A 14 -10.48 -4.87 -5.96
C ILE A 14 -9.53 -5.21 -7.10
N ILE A 15 -10.03 -5.85 -8.16
CA ILE A 15 -9.23 -6.16 -9.36
C ILE A 15 -8.71 -4.87 -10.01
N ALA A 16 -9.55 -3.84 -10.12
CA ALA A 16 -9.14 -2.54 -10.66
C ALA A 16 -8.08 -1.85 -9.78
N VAL A 17 -8.21 -1.92 -8.45
CA VAL A 17 -7.19 -1.38 -7.53
C VAL A 17 -5.86 -2.11 -7.68
N ILE A 18 -5.88 -3.44 -7.74
CA ILE A 18 -4.67 -4.26 -7.96
C ILE A 18 -4.05 -3.96 -9.33
N ALA A 19 -4.87 -3.80 -10.37
CA ALA A 19 -4.39 -3.47 -11.71
C ALA A 19 -3.76 -2.07 -11.77
N CYS A 20 -4.39 -1.06 -11.16
CA CYS A 20 -3.82 0.29 -11.06
C CYS A 20 -2.50 0.28 -10.30
N ILE A 21 -2.42 -0.49 -9.21
CA ILE A 21 -1.19 -0.71 -8.46
C ILE A 21 -0.09 -1.25 -9.39
N ILE A 22 -0.34 -2.36 -10.09
CA ILE A 22 0.66 -2.99 -10.97
C ILE A 22 1.11 -2.07 -12.10
N ILE A 23 0.18 -1.29 -12.68
CA ILE A 23 0.48 -0.36 -13.76
C ILE A 23 1.32 0.82 -13.28
N ILE A 24 1.12 1.29 -12.04
CA ILE A 24 1.91 2.38 -11.44
C ILE A 24 3.28 1.87 -10.96
N SER A 25 3.34 0.62 -10.52
CA SER A 25 4.56 -0.11 -10.11
C SER A 25 5.58 -0.32 -11.24
N LEU A 26 5.11 -0.72 -12.42
CA LEU A 26 6.00 -1.05 -13.56
C LEU A 26 6.92 0.10 -14.01
N PRO A 27 6.42 1.36 -14.16
CA PRO A 27 7.26 2.52 -14.47
C PRO A 27 8.32 2.81 -13.40
N MET A 28 8.00 2.59 -12.12
CA MET A 28 8.91 2.88 -11.01
C MET A 28 10.06 1.88 -10.94
N LEU A 29 9.83 0.62 -11.33
CA LEU A 29 10.87 -0.39 -11.50
C LEU A 29 11.80 -0.09 -12.68
N TYR A 30 11.28 0.39 -13.82
CA TYR A 30 12.06 0.55 -15.06
C TYR A 30 13.21 1.57 -14.93
N GLY A 31 13.00 2.66 -14.18
CA GLY A 31 14.02 3.70 -13.97
C GLY A 31 15.20 3.26 -13.07
N HIS A 32 15.00 2.23 -12.24
CA HIS A 32 15.96 1.85 -11.20
C HIS A 32 16.78 0.58 -11.50
N PHE A 33 16.41 -0.22 -12.52
CA PHE A 33 17.19 -1.41 -12.94
C PHE A 33 18.63 -1.10 -13.34
N PHE A 34 18.95 0.15 -13.70
CA PHE A 34 20.28 0.56 -14.15
C PHE A 34 21.17 1.14 -13.03
N HIS A 35 20.71 1.21 -11.77
CA HIS A 35 21.51 1.65 -10.62
C HIS A 35 21.47 0.63 -9.47
N SER A 36 22.51 -0.20 -9.36
CA SER A 36 22.56 -1.42 -8.55
C SER A 36 22.49 -1.27 -7.02
N GLY A 37 22.49 -0.04 -6.48
CA GLY A 37 22.49 0.21 -5.03
C GLY A 37 21.12 0.57 -4.44
N HIS A 38 20.14 0.85 -5.27
CA HIS A 38 18.98 1.67 -4.91
C HIS A 38 17.63 0.95 -5.09
N LEU A 39 17.69 -0.29 -5.61
CA LEU A 39 16.52 -1.12 -5.89
C LEU A 39 15.78 -1.55 -4.62
N LEU A 40 16.50 -1.88 -3.54
CA LEU A 40 15.86 -2.31 -2.30
C LEU A 40 15.09 -1.18 -1.65
N TYR A 41 15.70 0.01 -1.54
CA TYR A 41 15.08 1.24 -1.04
C TYR A 41 13.72 1.48 -1.70
N VAL A 42 13.71 1.61 -3.03
CA VAL A 42 12.48 1.85 -3.79
C VAL A 42 11.48 0.71 -3.69
N ALA A 43 11.94 -0.54 -3.70
CA ALA A 43 11.06 -1.70 -3.60
C ALA A 43 10.30 -1.78 -2.26
N ILE A 44 10.92 -1.32 -1.16
CA ILE A 44 10.26 -1.28 0.15
C ILE A 44 9.13 -0.26 0.13
N HIS A 45 9.41 0.97 -0.32
CA HIS A 45 8.39 2.01 -0.41
C HIS A 45 7.27 1.62 -1.36
N GLU A 46 7.62 0.99 -2.48
CA GLU A 46 6.65 0.44 -3.43
C GLU A 46 5.74 -0.60 -2.75
N SER A 47 6.33 -1.60 -2.09
CA SER A 47 5.55 -2.63 -1.40
C SER A 47 4.68 -2.04 -0.28
N GLY A 48 5.18 -1.02 0.42
CA GLY A 48 4.46 -0.27 1.44
C GLY A 48 3.27 0.48 0.86
N PHE A 49 3.44 1.17 -0.26
CA PHE A 49 2.38 1.86 -1.00
C PHE A 49 1.27 0.91 -1.43
N ILE A 50 1.64 -0.24 -2.00
CA ILE A 50 0.71 -1.28 -2.44
C ILE A 50 -0.11 -1.80 -1.27
N LEU A 51 0.57 -2.14 -0.17
CA LEU A 51 -0.08 -2.71 1.00
C LEU A 51 -0.98 -1.69 1.70
N ALA A 52 -0.53 -0.44 1.85
CA ALA A 52 -1.28 0.66 2.45
C ALA A 52 -2.54 0.99 1.65
N SER A 53 -2.42 1.11 0.32
CA SER A 53 -3.56 1.41 -0.56
C SER A 53 -4.60 0.28 -0.55
N PHE A 54 -4.15 -0.98 -0.56
CA PHE A 54 -5.02 -2.15 -0.42
C PHE A 54 -5.77 -2.15 0.92
N LEU A 55 -5.06 -1.94 2.04
CA LEU A 55 -5.67 -1.91 3.36
C LEU A 55 -6.63 -0.74 3.54
N THR A 56 -6.33 0.43 2.97
CA THR A 56 -7.23 1.60 2.91
C THR A 56 -8.58 1.21 2.31
N VAL A 57 -8.55 0.58 1.13
CA VAL A 57 -9.75 0.15 0.42
C VAL A 57 -10.50 -0.92 1.19
N MET A 58 -9.81 -1.94 1.70
CA MET A 58 -10.44 -3.06 2.40
C MET A 58 -11.10 -2.63 3.71
N THR A 59 -10.45 -1.77 4.48
CA THR A 59 -11.01 -1.20 5.71
C THR A 59 -12.17 -0.24 5.40
N MET A 60 -12.11 0.52 4.31
CA MET A 60 -13.23 1.37 3.86
C MET A 60 -14.45 0.53 3.44
N ILE A 61 -14.27 -0.54 2.66
CA ILE A 61 -15.34 -1.46 2.28
C ILE A 61 -15.94 -2.11 3.53
N THR A 62 -15.09 -2.53 4.47
CA THR A 62 -15.51 -3.13 5.73
C THR A 62 -16.32 -2.14 6.56
N TYR A 63 -15.87 -0.88 6.67
CA TYR A 63 -16.63 0.17 7.34
C TYR A 63 -18.01 0.39 6.70
N LYS A 64 -18.10 0.43 5.36
CA LYS A 64 -19.39 0.58 4.67
C LYS A 64 -20.37 -0.54 5.00
N LYS A 65 -19.86 -1.76 5.25
CA LYS A 65 -20.67 -2.93 5.60
C LYS A 65 -21.01 -3.03 7.09
N THR A 66 -20.05 -2.76 7.98
CA THR A 66 -20.20 -3.00 9.42
C THR A 66 -20.55 -1.74 10.22
N LYS A 67 -20.28 -0.55 9.66
CA LYS A 67 -20.41 0.77 10.32
C LYS A 67 -19.60 0.91 11.62
N ILE A 68 -18.60 0.04 11.84
CA ILE A 68 -17.71 0.10 13.00
C ILE A 68 -16.74 1.28 12.82
N ARG A 69 -16.83 2.30 13.69
CA ARG A 69 -15.99 3.52 13.61
C ARG A 69 -14.49 3.23 13.58
N ARG A 70 -14.03 2.19 14.29
CA ARG A 70 -12.60 1.77 14.28
C ARG A 70 -12.08 1.46 12.87
N MET A 71 -12.91 0.91 11.99
CA MET A 71 -12.52 0.60 10.60
C MET A 71 -12.34 1.85 9.75
N LEU A 72 -13.11 2.92 10.03
CA LEU A 72 -12.94 4.21 9.37
C LEU A 72 -11.62 4.87 9.76
N PHE A 73 -11.28 4.85 11.06
CA PHE A 73 -9.98 5.34 11.54
C PHE A 73 -8.81 4.56 10.95
N SER A 74 -8.92 3.23 10.89
CA SER A 74 -7.91 2.40 10.22
C SER A 74 -7.77 2.76 8.73
N SER A 75 -8.88 2.96 8.02
CA SER A 75 -8.86 3.37 6.61
C SER A 75 -8.17 4.72 6.40
N ALA A 76 -8.46 5.71 7.24
CA ALA A 76 -7.78 7.00 7.19
C ALA A 76 -6.27 6.86 7.49
N GLY A 77 -5.91 6.04 8.48
CA GLY A 77 -4.51 5.76 8.81
C GLY A 77 -3.74 5.14 7.64
N PHE A 78 -4.27 4.08 7.03
CA PHE A 78 -3.65 3.48 5.84
C PHE A 78 -3.63 4.42 4.64
N GLY A 79 -4.66 5.28 4.51
CA GLY A 79 -4.71 6.27 3.45
C GLY A 79 -3.55 7.26 3.55
N ILE A 80 -3.30 7.78 4.75
CA ILE A 80 -2.18 8.68 5.03
C ILE A 80 -0.85 7.98 4.77
N LEU A 81 -0.71 6.71 5.18
CA LEU A 81 0.49 5.92 4.90
C LEU A 81 0.72 5.74 3.39
N ALA A 82 -0.33 5.44 2.62
CA ALA A 82 -0.23 5.34 1.16
C ALA A 82 0.19 6.67 0.53
N PHE A 83 -0.33 7.81 1.01
CA PHE A 83 0.10 9.13 0.53
C PHE A 83 1.58 9.40 0.85
N GLY A 84 2.04 9.11 2.07
CA GLY A 84 3.44 9.31 2.45
C GLY A 84 4.39 8.46 1.60
N GLN A 85 4.08 7.18 1.39
CA GLN A 85 4.86 6.30 0.52
C GLN A 85 4.91 6.81 -0.93
N GLY A 86 3.78 7.26 -1.46
CA GLY A 86 3.71 7.84 -2.81
C GLY A 86 4.52 9.13 -2.94
N GLU A 87 4.56 9.97 -1.91
CA GLU A 87 5.38 11.19 -1.89
C GLU A 87 6.87 10.88 -1.87
N ILE A 88 7.32 9.93 -1.04
CA ILE A 88 8.74 9.52 -1.01
C ILE A 88 9.16 9.00 -2.38
N MET A 89 8.35 8.12 -2.97
CA MET A 89 8.58 7.59 -4.31
C MET A 89 8.65 8.70 -5.37
N TYR A 90 7.79 9.73 -5.28
CA TYR A 90 7.83 10.89 -6.16
C TYR A 90 9.10 11.74 -5.97
N GLN A 91 9.52 11.97 -4.73
CA GLN A 91 10.76 12.69 -4.44
C GLN A 91 11.99 11.92 -4.93
N GLN A 92 12.01 10.59 -4.77
CA GLN A 92 13.10 9.73 -5.24
C GLN A 92 13.23 9.73 -6.77
N MET A 93 12.11 9.88 -7.49
CA MET A 93 12.11 10.01 -8.94
C MET A 93 12.71 11.35 -9.41
N ASN A 94 12.56 12.42 -8.62
CA ASN A 94 13.02 13.76 -8.96
C ASN A 94 14.45 14.05 -8.46
N ASN A 95 14.79 13.52 -7.29
CA ASN A 95 16.06 13.74 -6.62
C ASN A 95 16.86 12.44 -6.72
N ASN A 96 17.84 12.37 -7.64
CA ASN A 96 18.75 11.23 -7.82
C ASN A 96 19.75 11.08 -6.65
N VAL A 97 19.29 11.17 -5.40
CA VAL A 97 20.14 11.16 -4.21
C VAL A 97 20.22 9.73 -3.68
N ALA A 98 21.45 9.28 -3.45
CA ALA A 98 21.79 7.99 -2.84
C ALA A 98 21.54 8.03 -1.34
N ASP A 99 20.32 7.72 -0.90
CA ASP A 99 20.02 7.57 0.53
C ASP A 99 20.54 6.22 1.06
N GLU A 100 21.20 6.25 2.22
CA GLU A 100 21.70 5.06 2.90
C GLU A 100 20.54 4.22 3.47
N LEU A 101 20.57 2.91 3.23
CA LEU A 101 19.57 1.91 3.68
C LEU A 101 19.35 1.87 5.21
N THR A 102 20.22 2.52 5.99
CA THR A 102 20.21 2.58 7.47
C THR A 102 19.89 3.97 8.01
N SER A 103 19.47 4.92 7.17
CA SER A 103 18.95 6.21 7.64
C SER A 103 17.77 6.01 8.60
N SER A 104 17.61 6.92 9.58
CA SER A 104 16.51 6.85 10.54
C SER A 104 15.12 6.93 9.88
N GLY A 105 15.02 7.54 8.70
CA GLY A 105 13.82 7.50 7.87
C GLY A 105 13.50 6.06 7.43
N GLU A 106 14.49 5.37 6.88
CA GLU A 106 14.36 3.99 6.38
C GLU A 106 13.99 2.98 7.46
N VAL A 107 14.53 3.12 8.67
CA VAL A 107 14.17 2.23 9.77
C VAL A 107 12.68 2.34 10.12
N LEU A 108 12.13 3.56 10.10
CA LEU A 108 10.72 3.81 10.34
C LEU A 108 9.84 3.21 9.23
N GLU A 109 10.28 3.29 7.98
CA GLU A 109 9.65 2.69 6.80
C GLU A 109 9.47 1.17 6.96
N TYR A 110 10.54 0.46 7.32
CA TYR A 110 10.48 -0.98 7.59
C TYR A 110 9.48 -1.32 8.69
N CYS A 111 9.46 -0.54 9.77
CA CYS A 111 8.51 -0.73 10.87
C CYS A 111 7.05 -0.49 10.44
N ILE A 112 6.81 0.51 9.59
CA ILE A 112 5.48 0.80 9.03
C ILE A 112 5.01 -0.34 8.14
N VAL A 113 5.86 -0.84 7.24
CA VAL A 113 5.54 -1.99 6.38
C VAL A 113 5.24 -3.23 7.23
N ALA A 114 6.08 -3.53 8.23
CA ALA A 114 5.86 -4.64 9.14
C ALA A 114 4.54 -4.52 9.92
N MET A 115 4.21 -3.32 10.42
CA MET A 115 2.92 -3.05 11.09
C MET A 115 1.74 -3.30 10.15
N MET A 116 1.83 -2.86 8.89
CA MET A 116 0.78 -3.08 7.90
C MET A 116 0.61 -4.56 7.56
N ILE A 117 1.70 -5.34 7.47
CA ILE A 117 1.63 -6.80 7.28
C ILE A 117 0.93 -7.45 8.46
N LEU A 118 1.34 -7.13 9.70
CA LEU A 118 0.71 -7.66 10.91
C LEU A 118 -0.79 -7.32 10.98
N PHE A 119 -1.15 -6.10 10.60
CA PHE A 119 -2.54 -5.69 10.53
C PHE A 119 -3.33 -6.43 9.45
N ALA A 120 -2.76 -6.59 8.25
CA ALA A 120 -3.36 -7.37 7.18
C ALA A 120 -3.59 -8.82 7.62
N VAL A 121 -2.58 -9.46 8.21
CA VAL A 121 -2.71 -10.79 8.80
C VAL A 121 -3.81 -10.79 9.86
N GLY A 122 -3.86 -9.83 10.78
CA GLY A 122 -4.92 -9.73 11.79
C GLY A 122 -6.34 -9.59 11.22
N ILE A 123 -6.50 -8.95 10.05
CA ILE A 123 -7.80 -8.84 9.37
C ILE A 123 -8.16 -10.11 8.60
N PHE A 124 -7.21 -10.71 7.88
CA PHE A 124 -7.49 -11.80 6.93
C PHE A 124 -7.28 -13.20 7.52
N TYR A 125 -6.50 -13.32 8.59
CA TYR A 125 -6.26 -14.59 9.27
C TYR A 125 -7.51 -14.99 10.05
N ARG A 126 -8.26 -15.93 9.48
CA ARG A 126 -9.47 -16.49 10.06
C ARG A 126 -9.11 -17.70 10.92
N ARG A 127 -9.54 -17.69 12.19
CA ARG A 127 -9.63 -18.88 13.02
C ARG A 127 -11.00 -19.53 12.84
#